data_AF-T1AXR6-F1
#
_entry.id   AF-T1AXR6-F1
#
_cell.length_a   1.000
_cell.length_b   1.000
_cell.length_c   1.000
_cell.angle_alpha   90.00
_cell.angle_beta   90.00
_cell.angle_gamma   90.00
#
_symmetry.space_group_name_H-M   'P 1'
#
loop_
_entity.id
_entity.type
_entity.pdbx_description
1 polymer ?
#
loop_
_entity_poly.entity_id
_entity_poly.type
_entity_poly.pdbx_seq_one_letter_code
_entity_poly.pdbx_strand_id
1 'polypeptide(L)'
;MTGGDGVHAPALALQGLQFGWRRKLPLQRQTEAAECGLACLAMVAGFHGHAVELSALRQRFALSMKGATLARLIEMADALGLASRPLRLELDELISLPRRASCIGT
;
A
#
# COMPACT_ATOMS: atom_id res chain seq x y z
N MET A 1 -35.10 -1.26 -0.87
CA MET A 1 -34.44 -2.54 -0.51
C MET A 1 -33.10 -2.56 -1.22
N THR A 2 -32.08 -2.02 -0.53
CA THR A 2 -30.68 -1.87 -0.99
C THR A 2 -29.98 -3.22 -0.92
N GLY A 3 -29.07 -3.62 -1.80
CA GLY A 3 -28.44 -2.94 -2.93
C GLY A 3 -27.61 -3.99 -3.67
N GLY A 4 -27.73 -3.99 -5.00
CA GLY A 4 -26.78 -4.66 -5.88
C GLY A 4 -25.54 -3.80 -6.09
N ASP A 5 -24.45 -4.49 -6.39
CA ASP A 5 -23.33 -4.07 -7.25
C ASP A 5 -22.52 -2.84 -6.83
N GLY A 6 -21.25 -3.08 -6.50
CA GLY A 6 -20.31 -2.01 -6.11
C GLY A 6 -18.84 -2.31 -6.38
N VAL A 7 -18.53 -3.21 -7.32
CA VAL A 7 -17.22 -3.26 -7.99
C VAL A 7 -17.14 -2.10 -8.97
N HIS A 8 -17.08 -0.87 -8.46
CA HIS A 8 -16.84 0.31 -9.29
C HIS A 8 -15.34 0.56 -9.44
N ALA A 9 -14.75 -0.19 -10.37
CA ALA A 9 -13.69 0.34 -11.20
C ALA A 9 -14.30 1.35 -12.18
N PRO A 10 -13.86 2.62 -12.23
CA PRO A 10 -13.95 3.38 -13.45
C PRO A 10 -12.79 2.95 -14.36
N ALA A 11 -13.13 2.20 -15.40
CA ALA A 11 -12.28 2.09 -16.58
C ALA A 11 -12.28 3.42 -17.33
N LEU A 12 -11.13 3.74 -17.95
CA LEU A 12 -10.80 4.90 -18.77
C LEU A 12 -10.35 6.18 -18.05
N ALA A 13 -9.16 6.10 -17.46
CA ALA A 13 -8.13 7.06 -17.85
C ALA A 13 -7.03 6.26 -18.56
N LEU A 14 -6.71 6.67 -19.80
CA LEU A 14 -5.50 6.28 -20.51
C LEU A 14 -4.28 6.78 -19.71
N GLN A 15 -3.99 6.19 -18.56
CA GLN A 15 -2.79 6.47 -17.79
C GLN A 15 -1.70 5.55 -18.31
N GLY A 16 -1.26 5.94 -19.52
CA GLY A 16 0.05 5.65 -20.08
C GLY A 16 0.49 4.21 -19.96
N LEU A 17 0.56 3.51 -21.09
CA LEU A 17 1.62 2.53 -21.27
C LEU A 17 2.92 3.17 -20.76
N GLN A 18 3.36 2.74 -19.58
CA GLN A 18 4.50 3.33 -18.88
C GLN A 18 5.76 2.83 -19.58
N PHE A 19 5.97 3.26 -20.83
CA PHE A 19 7.20 3.09 -21.62
C PHE A 19 8.30 4.01 -21.09
N GLY A 20 8.40 4.11 -19.77
CA GLY A 20 9.34 4.94 -19.04
C GLY A 20 10.07 4.05 -18.06
N TRP A 21 11.37 3.91 -18.25
CA TRP A 21 12.31 3.03 -17.57
C TRP A 21 12.38 3.14 -16.02
N ARG A 22 11.50 3.93 -15.36
CA ARG A 22 11.39 4.07 -13.90
C ARG A 22 9.93 4.29 -13.47
N ARG A 23 9.40 3.38 -12.64
CA ARG A 23 8.10 3.57 -11.95
C ARG A 23 8.25 4.68 -10.89
N LYS A 24 7.23 5.52 -10.72
CA LYS A 24 7.15 6.56 -9.68
C LYS A 24 6.18 6.10 -8.59
N LEU A 25 6.48 6.37 -7.32
CA LEU A 25 5.57 6.06 -6.21
C LEU A 25 4.31 6.94 -6.34
N PRO A 26 3.09 6.35 -6.44
CA PRO A 26 1.86 7.12 -6.45
C PRO A 26 1.65 7.74 -5.07
N LEU A 27 1.30 9.03 -5.01
CA LEU A 27 1.02 9.71 -3.76
C LEU A 27 -0.45 9.50 -3.38
N GLN A 28 -0.71 8.82 -2.27
CA GLN A 28 -2.04 8.72 -1.67
C GLN A 28 -2.08 9.48 -0.34
N ARG A 29 -3.07 10.37 -0.20
CA ARG A 29 -3.25 11.20 0.99
C ARG A 29 -4.20 10.50 1.96
N GLN A 30 -3.75 10.30 3.19
CA GLN A 30 -4.63 9.93 4.31
C GLN A 30 -5.73 10.98 4.48
N THR A 31 -6.96 10.55 4.76
CA THR A 31 -8.05 11.48 5.12
C THR A 31 -8.35 11.45 6.61
N GLU A 32 -7.98 10.36 7.30
CA GLU A 32 -8.10 10.23 8.75
C GLU A 32 -6.71 10.08 9.39
N ALA A 33 -6.58 10.50 10.65
CA ALA A 33 -5.30 10.51 11.35
C ALA A 33 -4.71 9.10 11.55
N ALA A 34 -5.56 8.07 11.67
CA ALA A 34 -5.18 6.70 11.96
C ALA A 34 -4.66 5.91 10.74
N GLU A 35 -4.63 6.50 9.56
CA GLU A 35 -4.48 5.77 8.29
C GLU A 35 -3.10 5.85 7.66
N CYS A 36 -2.16 6.55 8.29
CA CYS A 36 -0.83 6.76 7.70
C CYS A 36 -0.17 5.45 7.24
N GLY A 37 -0.27 4.38 8.03
CA GLY A 37 0.24 3.06 7.66
C GLY A 37 -0.50 2.42 6.48
N LEU A 38 -1.83 2.58 6.41
CA LEU A 38 -2.64 2.05 5.33
C LEU A 38 -2.40 2.79 4.01
N ALA A 39 -2.25 4.12 4.08
CA ALA A 39 -1.86 4.95 2.96
C ALA A 39 -0.48 4.56 2.43
N CYS A 40 0.50 4.31 3.31
CA CYS A 40 1.82 3.82 2.92
C CYS A 40 1.76 2.48 2.18
N LEU A 41 0.98 1.52 2.69
CA LEU A 41 0.78 0.22 2.03
C LEU A 41 0.17 0.39 0.63
N ALA A 42 -0.83 1.27 0.50
CA ALA A 42 -1.48 1.55 -0.76
C ALA A 42 -0.51 2.16 -1.79
N MET A 43 0.34 3.11 -1.37
CA MET A 43 1.38 3.69 -2.21
C MET A 43 2.41 2.64 -2.68
N VAL A 44 2.89 1.78 -1.78
CA VAL A 44 3.84 0.71 -2.10
C VAL A 44 3.22 -0.32 -3.04
N ALA A 45 1.99 -0.78 -2.76
CA ALA A 45 1.24 -1.68 -3.62
C ALA A 45 1.09 -1.08 -5.04
N GLY A 46 0.70 0.20 -5.13
CA GLY A 46 0.55 0.93 -6.39
C GLY A 46 1.85 1.01 -7.20
N PHE A 47 2.99 1.23 -6.52
CA PHE A 47 4.31 1.21 -7.17
C PHE A 47 4.67 -0.17 -7.76
N HIS A 48 4.25 -1.25 -7.11
CA HIS A 48 4.44 -2.62 -7.61
C HIS A 48 3.43 -3.03 -8.70
N GLY A 49 2.41 -2.20 -8.97
CA GLY A 49 1.41 -2.42 -10.02
C GLY A 49 0.04 -2.86 -9.49
N HIS A 50 -0.15 -2.89 -8.17
CA HIS A 50 -1.43 -3.16 -7.51
C HIS A 50 -2.11 -1.82 -7.20
N ALA A 51 -2.99 -1.36 -8.10
CA ALA A 51 -3.79 -0.17 -7.85
C ALA A 51 -4.83 -0.46 -6.76
N VAL A 52 -4.62 0.05 -5.55
CA VAL A 52 -5.53 -0.14 -4.42
C VAL A 52 -5.88 1.22 -3.81
N GLU A 53 -7.19 1.49 -3.74
CA GLU A 53 -7.71 2.71 -3.14
C GLU A 53 -7.83 2.60 -1.61
N LEU A 54 -7.58 3.71 -0.92
CA LEU A 54 -7.68 3.80 0.53
C LEU A 54 -9.09 3.45 1.05
N SER A 55 -10.13 3.82 0.30
CA SER A 55 -11.53 3.48 0.63
C SER A 55 -11.76 1.97 0.65
N ALA A 56 -11.23 1.24 -0.32
CA ALA A 56 -11.31 -0.22 -0.39
C ALA A 56 -10.54 -0.88 0.75
N LEU A 57 -9.36 -0.33 1.09
CA LEU A 57 -8.57 -0.83 2.22
C LEU A 57 -9.27 -0.62 3.57
N ARG A 58 -9.98 0.50 3.78
CA ARG A 58 -10.76 0.72 5.02
C ARG A 58 -11.90 -0.27 5.18
N GLN A 59 -12.56 -0.61 4.07
CA GLN A 59 -13.63 -1.63 4.09
C GLN A 59 -13.07 -3.01 4.41
N ARG A 60 -11.85 -3.32 3.96
CA ARG A 60 -11.19 -4.61 4.18
C ARG A 60 -10.51 -4.71 5.54
N PHE A 61 -9.95 -3.60 6.05
CA PHE A 61 -9.14 -3.56 7.26
C PHE A 61 -9.66 -2.49 8.21
N ALA A 62 -10.29 -2.94 9.30
CA ALA A 62 -10.69 -2.05 10.37
C ALA A 62 -9.46 -1.50 11.10
N LEU A 63 -9.31 -0.17 11.10
CA LEU A 63 -8.27 0.53 11.84
C LEU A 63 -8.80 0.96 13.22
N SER A 64 -7.90 0.96 14.20
CA SER A 64 -8.17 1.58 15.50
C SER A 64 -7.99 3.09 15.38
N MET A 65 -8.63 3.85 16.27
CA MET A 65 -8.36 5.29 16.43
C MET A 65 -6.88 5.59 16.75
N LYS A 66 -6.13 4.61 17.28
CA LYS A 66 -4.68 4.72 17.52
C LYS A 66 -3.82 4.41 16.28
N GLY A 67 -4.43 4.05 15.16
CA GLY A 67 -3.75 3.57 13.96
C GLY A 67 -3.51 2.07 13.95
N ALA A 68 -2.48 1.64 13.21
CA ALA A 68 -2.09 0.24 13.06
C ALA A 68 -0.72 -0.02 13.70
N THR A 69 -0.58 -1.17 14.36
CA THR A 69 0.73 -1.66 14.82
C THR A 69 1.54 -2.21 13.64
N LEU A 70 2.86 -2.34 13.81
CA LEU A 70 3.72 -2.96 12.78
C LEU A 70 3.28 -4.39 12.45
N ALA A 71 2.89 -5.18 13.46
CA ALA A 71 2.35 -6.52 13.25
C ALA A 71 1.10 -6.51 12.36
N ARG A 72 0.18 -5.57 12.60
CA ARG A 72 -1.02 -5.42 11.74
C ARG A 72 -0.66 -4.94 10.33
N LEU A 73 0.36 -4.10 10.17
CA LEU A 73 0.84 -3.68 8.84
C LEU A 73 1.43 -4.85 8.05
N ILE A 74 2.15 -5.76 8.72
CA ILE A 74 2.67 -6.99 8.11
C ILE A 74 1.52 -7.87 7.64
N GLU A 75 0.53 -8.15 8.49
CA GLU A 75 -0.66 -8.93 8.12
C GLU A 75 -1.43 -8.32 6.94
N MET A 76 -1.58 -7.00 6.93
CA MET A 76 -2.22 -6.27 5.83
C MET A 76 -1.39 -6.34 4.54
N ALA A 77 -0.06 -6.25 4.63
CA ALA A 77 0.84 -6.37 3.49
C ALA A 77 0.78 -7.77 2.87
N ASP A 78 0.81 -8.82 3.70
CA ASP A 78 0.69 -10.21 3.24
C ASP A 78 -0.67 -10.44 2.54
N ALA A 79 -1.75 -9.88 3.09
CA ALA A 79 -3.08 -9.93 2.48
C ALA A 79 -3.19 -9.16 1.14
N LEU A 80 -2.21 -8.30 0.84
CA LEU A 80 -2.04 -7.60 -0.44
C LEU A 80 -1.03 -8.30 -1.37
N GLY A 81 -0.49 -9.45 -0.97
CA GLY A 81 0.51 -10.20 -1.75
C GLY A 81 1.94 -9.62 -1.65
N LEU A 82 2.19 -8.78 -0.64
CA LEU A 82 3.51 -8.20 -0.41
C LEU A 82 4.27 -9.03 0.62
N ALA A 83 5.52 -9.36 0.32
CA ALA A 83 6.43 -9.93 1.30
C ALA A 83 7.01 -8.82 2.18
N SER A 84 6.96 -9.01 3.50
CA SER A 84 7.43 -8.03 4.48
C SER A 84 8.61 -8.57 5.28
N ARG A 85 9.61 -7.70 5.52
CA ARG A 85 10.80 -7.99 6.35
C ARG A 85 10.97 -6.88 7.38
N PRO A 86 10.37 -7.00 8.59
CA PRO A 86 10.56 -6.02 9.64
C PRO A 86 12.00 -6.07 10.14
N LEU A 87 12.59 -4.91 10.36
CA LEU A 87 13.97 -4.78 10.83
C LEU A 87 14.04 -3.70 11.89
N ARG A 88 14.94 -3.90 12.85
CA ARG A 88 15.37 -2.87 13.79
C ARG A 88 16.82 -2.56 13.49
N LEU A 89 17.12 -1.28 13.29
CA LEU A 89 18.44 -0.78 12.92
C LEU A 89 18.56 0.66 13.44
N GLU A 90 19.79 1.08 13.69
CA GLU A 90 20.17 2.45 13.97
C GLU A 90 20.25 3.28 12.67
N LEU A 91 20.33 4.60 12.81
CA LEU A 91 20.27 5.52 11.67
C LEU A 91 21.45 5.35 10.71
N ASP A 92 22.64 5.07 11.22
CA ASP A 92 23.85 4.84 10.43
C ASP A 92 23.80 3.51 9.65
N GLU A 93 23.10 2.50 10.17
CA GLU A 93 22.96 1.20 9.50
C GLU A 93 22.05 1.29 8.25
N LEU A 94 21.20 2.31 8.13
CA LEU A 94 20.32 2.50 6.96
C LEU A 94 21.10 2.57 5.64
N ILE A 95 22.33 3.11 5.65
CA ILE A 95 23.15 3.26 4.44
C ILE A 95 23.62 1.89 3.89
N SER A 96 23.68 0.88 4.75
CA SER A 96 24.08 -0.49 4.40
C SER A 96 22.94 -1.30 3.75
N LEU A 97 21.70 -0.79 3.79
CA LEU A 97 20.56 -1.50 3.25
C LEU A 97 20.52 -1.43 1.70
N PRO A 98 20.10 -2.51 1.04
CA PRO A 98 19.89 -2.49 -0.40
C PRO A 98 18.78 -1.49 -0.76
N ARG A 99 19.05 -0.61 -1.73
CA ARG A 99 18.10 0.42 -2.19
C ARG A 99 16.77 -0.11 -2.75
N ARG A 100 16.69 -1.39 -3.11
CA ARG A 100 15.45 -2.06 -3.52
C ARG A 100 15.21 -3.24 -2.59
N ALA A 101 14.24 -3.10 -1.70
CA ALA A 101 13.62 -4.25 -1.09
C ALA A 101 12.82 -4.99 -2.17
N SER A 102 13.00 -6.31 -2.25
CA SER A 102 12.10 -7.16 -3.03
C SER A 102 10.85 -7.38 -2.18
N CYS A 103 9.81 -6.58 -2.43
CA CYS A 103 8.54 -6.65 -1.69
C CYS A 103 7.52 -7.61 -2.32
N ILE A 104 7.85 -8.26 -3.44
CA ILE A 104 6.92 -9.12 -4.17
C ILE A 104 6.96 -10.51 -3.52
N GLY A 105 5.87 -10.87 -2.85
CA GLY A 105 5.63 -12.26 -2.47
C GLY A 105 5.28 -13.05 -3.72
N THR A 106 6.11 -14.02 -4.09
CA THR A 106 5.73 -15.09 -5.03
C THR A 106 4.66 -15.97 -4.44
#